data_AF-A0A9P8JFH5-F1
#
_entry.id   AF-A0A9P8JFH5-F1
#
_cell.length_a   1.000
_cell.length_b   1.000
_cell.length_c   1.000
_cell.angle_alpha   90.00
_cell.angle_beta   90.00
_cell.angle_gamma   90.00
#
_symmetry.space_group_name_H-M   'P 1'
#
loop_
_entity.id
_entity.type
_entity.pdbx_description
1 polymer ?
#
loop_
_entity_poly.entity_id
_entity_poly.type
_entity_poly.pdbx_seq_one_letter_code
_entity_poly.pdbx_strand_id
1 'polypeptide(L)' 'MDSLYRSLKIWEVARATSAAPGFWDTITLLGSAYQDGGLSHNNPSAIAIGEANVLASSRNADSLIVSVGCGRLFTAPLSK' A
#
# COMPACT_ATOMS: atom_id res chain seq x y z
N MET A 1 -17.74 -6.67 8.73
CA MET A 1 -16.84 -6.21 7.66
C MET A 1 -15.59 -7.06 7.57
N ASP A 2 -14.88 -7.25 8.68
CA ASP A 2 -13.58 -7.96 8.70
C ASP A 2 -13.65 -9.44 8.27
N SER A 3 -14.79 -10.12 8.43
CA SER A 3 -14.98 -11.50 7.96
C SER A 3 -15.13 -11.61 6.44
N LEU A 4 -15.62 -10.55 5.77
CA LEU A 4 -15.87 -10.56 4.32
C LEU A 4 -14.58 -10.32 3.53
N TYR A 5 -13.71 -9.45 4.01
CA TYR A 5 -12.38 -9.26 3.40
C TYR A 5 -11.50 -10.51 3.51
N ARG A 6 -11.70 -11.34 4.55
CA ARG A 6 -11.00 -12.63 4.70
C ARG A 6 -11.39 -13.68 3.66
N SER A 7 -12.51 -13.53 2.95
CA SER A 7 -12.90 -14.45 1.88
C SER A 7 -12.29 -14.11 0.52
N LEU A 8 -11.63 -12.95 0.40
CA LEU A 8 -10.95 -12.56 -0.83
C LEU A 8 -9.70 -13.42 -1.05
N LYS A 9 -9.42 -13.73 -2.30
CA LYS A 9 -8.19 -14.42 -2.68
C LYS A 9 -7.05 -13.42 -2.65
N ILE A 10 -5.86 -13.89 -2.26
CA ILE A 10 -4.66 -13.03 -2.18
C ILE A 10 -4.39 -12.31 -3.49
N TRP A 11 -4.59 -12.97 -4.64
CA TRP A 11 -4.36 -12.35 -5.95
C TRP A 11 -5.36 -11.23 -6.27
N GLU A 12 -6.60 -11.29 -5.75
CA GLU A 12 -7.61 -10.24 -5.96
C GLU A 12 -7.18 -8.96 -5.27
N VAL A 13 -6.68 -9.09 -4.03
CA VAL A 13 -6.14 -7.97 -3.24
C VAL A 13 -4.85 -7.44 -3.86
N ALA A 14 -3.95 -8.32 -4.32
CA ALA A 14 -2.72 -7.91 -5.00
C ALA A 14 -3.02 -7.14 -6.30
N ARG A 15 -3.99 -7.61 -7.11
CA ARG A 15 -4.40 -6.91 -8.32
C ARG A 15 -5.13 -5.59 -8.04
N ALA A 16 -5.82 -5.48 -6.91
CA ALA A 16 -6.44 -4.22 -6.48
C ALA A 16 -5.39 -3.15 -6.18
N THR A 17 -4.36 -3.48 -5.40
CA THR A 17 -3.34 -2.49 -5.00
C THR A 17 -2.40 -2.08 -6.14
N SER A 18 -2.27 -2.91 -7.18
CA SER A 18 -1.42 -2.64 -8.35
C SER A 18 -2.17 -2.07 -9.56
N ALA A 19 -3.46 -1.75 -9.44
CA ALA A 19 -4.27 -1.27 -10.56
C ALA A 19 -3.97 0.20 -10.91
N ALA A 20 -2.75 0.52 -11.38
CA ALA A 20 -2.31 1.87 -11.75
C ALA A 20 -3.17 2.48 -12.87
N PRO A 21 -3.72 3.70 -12.67
CA PRO A 21 -4.46 4.39 -13.72
C PRO A 21 -3.63 4.57 -14.99
N GLY A 22 -4.25 4.31 -16.13
CA GLY A 22 -3.58 4.36 -17.44
C GLY A 22 -2.85 3.07 -17.83
N PHE A 23 -2.63 2.14 -16.89
CA PHE A 23 -2.07 0.81 -17.17
C PHE A 23 -3.12 -0.30 -17.04
N TRP A 24 -3.94 -0.24 -15.99
CA TRP A 24 -4.95 -1.26 -15.70
C TRP A 24 -6.30 -0.65 -15.29
N ASP A 25 -7.38 -1.33 -15.63
CA ASP A 25 -8.73 -0.99 -15.18
C ASP A 25 -8.89 -1.20 -13.67
N THR A 26 -9.88 -0.54 -13.05
CA THR A 26 -10.28 -0.82 -11.66
C THR A 26 -10.67 -2.29 -11.48
N ILE A 27 -10.59 -2.79 -10.24
CA ILE A 27 -11.23 -4.05 -9.85
C ILE A 27 -12.34 -3.79 -8.86
N THR A 28 -13.50 -4.38 -9.11
CA THR A 28 -14.61 -4.33 -8.16
C THR A 28 -14.55 -5.54 -7.23
N LEU A 29 -14.32 -5.30 -5.94
CA LEU A 29 -14.37 -6.32 -4.89
C LEU A 29 -15.44 -5.90 -3.88
N LEU A 30 -16.31 -6.84 -3.47
CA LEU A 30 -17.32 -6.59 -2.43
C LEU A 30 -18.19 -5.34 -2.69
N GLY A 31 -18.48 -5.03 -3.95
CA GLY A 31 -19.28 -3.87 -4.36
C GLY A 31 -18.53 -2.54 -4.40
N SER A 32 -17.23 -2.51 -4.09
CA SER A 32 -16.39 -1.31 -4.15
C SER A 32 -15.36 -1.44 -5.27
N ALA A 33 -15.15 -0.36 -6.03
CA ALA A 33 -14.09 -0.29 -7.03
C ALA A 33 -12.76 0.11 -6.38
N TYR A 34 -11.71 -0.64 -6.65
CA TYR A 34 -10.36 -0.40 -6.16
C TYR A 34 -9.42 -0.04 -7.31
N GLN A 35 -8.48 0.84 -6.98
CA GLN A 35 -7.43 1.36 -7.84
C GLN A 35 -6.10 1.29 -7.05
N ASP A 36 -4.99 1.51 -7.74
CA ASP A 36 -3.64 1.46 -7.18
C ASP A 36 -3.46 2.19 -5.85
N GLY A 37 -2.82 1.50 -4.90
CA GLY A 37 -2.52 2.06 -3.59
C GLY A 37 -1.57 3.26 -3.66
N GLY A 38 -0.73 3.32 -4.69
CA GLY A 38 0.22 4.39 -4.96
C GLY A 38 -0.40 5.75 -5.23
N LEU A 39 -1.71 5.82 -5.55
CA LEU A 39 -2.44 7.09 -5.63
C LEU A 39 -2.61 7.77 -4.26
N SER A 40 -2.69 6.97 -3.20
CA SER A 40 -2.87 7.49 -1.83
C SER A 40 -1.56 7.41 -1.04
N HIS A 41 -0.88 6.26 -1.07
CA HIS A 41 0.28 5.95 -0.26
C HIS A 41 1.31 5.15 -1.06
N ASN A 42 1.98 5.81 -2.00
CA ASN A 42 3.08 5.21 -2.80
C ASN A 42 4.29 4.78 -1.94
N ASN A 43 4.33 5.20 -0.68
CA ASN A 43 5.13 4.59 0.36
C ASN A 43 4.21 4.24 1.55
N PRO A 44 3.84 2.97 1.75
CA PRO A 44 2.89 2.56 2.79
C PRO A 44 3.52 2.47 4.20
N SER A 45 4.77 2.90 4.39
CA SER A 45 5.47 2.76 5.68
C SER A 45 4.71 3.41 6.84
N ALA A 46 4.07 4.57 6.62
CA ALA A 46 3.28 5.24 7.66
C ALA A 46 2.04 4.43 8.06
N ILE A 47 1.36 3.79 7.09
CA ILE A 47 0.23 2.89 7.35
C ILE A 47 0.71 1.70 8.16
N ALA A 48 1.80 1.05 7.74
CA ALA A 48 2.35 -0.12 8.41
C ALA A 48 2.75 0.18 9.87
N ILE A 49 3.34 1.35 10.14
CA ILE A 49 3.67 1.79 11.50
C ILE A 49 2.39 2.01 12.32
N GLY A 50 1.37 2.65 11.74
CA GLY A 50 0.08 2.86 12.41
C GLY A 50 -0.60 1.55 12.79
N GLU A 51 -0.66 0.59 11.86
CA GLU A 51 -1.23 -0.74 12.10
C GLU A 51 -0.40 -1.52 13.13
N ALA A 52 0.93 -1.48 13.03
CA ALA A 52 1.82 -2.13 13.98
C ALA A 52 1.63 -1.59 15.40
N ASN A 53 1.43 -0.29 15.58
CA ASN A 53 1.17 0.31 16.89
C ASN A 53 -0.19 -0.13 17.49
N VAL A 54 -1.19 -0.41 16.65
CA VAL A 54 -2.48 -0.95 17.10
C VAL A 54 -2.38 -2.45 17.43
N LEU A 55 -1.61 -3.20 16.66
CA LEU A 55 -1.45 -4.66 16.82
C LEU A 55 -0.48 -5.02 17.95
N ALA A 56 0.59 -4.24 18.13
CA ALA A 56 1.54 -4.44 19.21
C ALA A 56 0.87 -4.04 20.53
N SER A 57 0.72 -5.02 21.43
CA SER A 57 0.42 -4.70 22.83
C SER A 57 1.51 -3.77 23.36
N SER A 58 1.16 -2.88 24.30
CA SER A 58 2.00 -1.82 24.90
C SER A 58 3.35 -2.24 25.52
N ARG A 59 3.78 -3.49 25.34
CA ARG A 59 5.04 -4.09 25.80
C ARG A 59 6.18 -4.04 24.78
N ASN A 60 5.93 -3.71 23.52
CA ASN A 60 6.95 -3.66 22.47
C ASN A 60 7.26 -2.21 22.08
N ALA A 61 8.06 -1.51 22.89
CA ALA A 61 8.39 -0.10 22.69
C ALA A 61 9.45 0.14 21.58
N ASP A 62 10.21 -0.90 21.21
CA ASP A 62 11.33 -0.77 20.27
C ASP A 62 10.92 -1.27 18.87
N SER A 63 10.64 -0.32 17.97
CA SER A 63 10.30 -0.62 16.57
C SER A 63 11.52 -0.44 15.66
N LEU A 64 11.84 -1.46 14.85
CA LEU A 64 12.77 -1.36 13.74
C LEU A 64 12.00 -1.27 12.43
N ILE A 65 12.27 -0.24 11.64
CA ILE A 65 11.58 0.00 10.36
C ILE A 65 12.60 -0.05 9.23
N VAL A 66 12.30 -0.85 8.21
CA VAL A 66 13.04 -0.88 6.94
C VAL A 66 12.08 -0.53 5.81
N SER A 67 12.36 0.57 5.09
CA SER A 67 11.56 1.02 3.95
C SER A 67 12.38 0.85 2.67
N VAL A 68 11.86 0.08 1.71
CA VAL A 68 12.53 -0.22 0.44
C VAL A 68 11.76 0.43 -0.70
N GLY A 69 12.41 1.34 -1.42
CA GLY A 69 11.83 2.01 -2.59
C GLY A 69 12.21 1.37 -3.92
N CYS A 70 11.51 1.75 -5.00
CA CYS A 70 11.75 1.26 -6.37
C CYS A 70 12.76 2.12 -7.16
N GLY A 71 13.54 2.96 -6.48
CA GLY A 71 14.44 3.93 -7.10
C GLY A 71 13.76 5.24 -7.48
N ARG A 72 14.57 6.25 -7.79
CA ARG A 72 14.13 7.56 -8.26
C ARG A 72 14.98 7.94 -9.47
N LEU A 73 14.33 8.44 -10.53
CA LEU A 73 15.07 8.99 -11.67
C LEU A 73 15.90 10.17 -11.20
N PHE A 74 17.21 10.09 -11.43
CA PHE A 74 18.11 11.22 -11.23
C PHE A 74 18.08 12.08 -12.49
N THR A 75 17.35 13.18 -12.46
CA THR A 75 17.52 14.24 -13.46
C THR A 75 18.56 15.22 -12.91
N ALA A 76 19.66 15.42 -13.64
CA ALA A 76 20.59 16.50 -13.32
C ALA A 76 19.80 17.82 -13.21
N PRO A 77 20.20 18.76 -12.32
CA PRO A 77 19.57 20.06 -12.26
C PRO A 77 19.55 20.64 -13.68
N LEU A 78 18.42 21.17 -14.12
CA LEU A 78 18.39 22.00 -15.32
C LEU A 78 19.36 23.15 -15.06
N SER A 79 20.57 23.06 -15.61
CA SER A 79 21.51 24.18 -15.61
C SER A 79 20.82 25.30 -16.38
N LYS A 80 20.54 26.42 -15.68
CA LYS A 80 20.09 27.65 -16.32
C LYS A 80 21.17 28.19 -17.25
#